data_AF-A0A3A9UL76-F1
#
_entry.id   AF-A0A3A9UL76-F1
#
_cell.length_a   1.000
_cell.length_b   1.000
_cell.length_c   1.000
_cell.angle_alpha   90.00
_cell.angle_beta   90.00
_cell.angle_gamma   90.00
#
_symmetry.space_group_name_H-M   'P 1'
#
loop_
_entity.id
_entity.type
_entity.pdbx_description
1 polymer ?
#
loop_
_entity_poly.entity_id
_entity_poly.type
_entity_poly.pdbx_seq_one_letter_code
_entity_poly.pdbx_strand_id
1 'polypeptide(L)' 'MFRLFNNNPTKKMRKQYDALLEKAMHAQRNGDIKTYSLLTAESETLWKEIEKVENPDNEKNS' A
#
# COMPACT_ATOMS: atom_id res chain seq x y z
N MET A 1 -28.67 2.80 14.24
CA MET A 1 -27.64 3.83 13.97
C MET A 1 -26.26 3.42 14.50
N PHE A 2 -25.73 2.21 14.23
CA PHE A 2 -24.33 1.85 14.53
C PHE A 2 -23.89 0.67 13.63
N ARG A 3 -23.23 0.97 12.51
CA ARG A 3 -22.48 -0.02 11.70
C ARG A 3 -21.14 0.61 11.31
N LEU A 4 -20.27 0.88 12.30
CA LEU A 4 -19.00 1.59 12.08
C LEU A 4 -17.76 0.80 12.50
N PHE A 5 -17.83 -0.54 12.56
CA PHE A 5 -16.64 -1.37 12.75
C PHE A 5 -16.63 -2.57 11.80
N ASN A 6 -16.79 -2.31 10.50
CA ASN A 6 -16.07 -3.14 9.54
C ASN A 6 -14.62 -2.67 9.61
N ASN A 7 -13.88 -3.19 10.60
CA ASN A 7 -12.44 -3.05 10.68
C ASN A 7 -11.87 -3.82 9.49
N ASN A 8 -11.81 -3.16 8.32
CA ASN A 8 -11.00 -3.64 7.21
C ASN A 8 -9.56 -3.63 7.73
N PRO A 9 -8.94 -4.80 8.04
CA PRO A 9 -7.62 -4.84 8.65
C PRO A 9 -6.58 -4.15 7.75
N THR A 10 -6.83 -4.14 6.44
CA THR A 10 -6.05 -3.49 5.41
C THR A 10 -6.21 -1.98 5.34
N LYS A 11 -7.19 -1.37 6.02
CA LYS A 11 -7.40 0.09 5.99
C LYS A 11 -6.17 0.86 6.50
N LYS A 12 -5.49 0.31 7.52
CA LYS A 12 -4.22 0.87 8.03
C LYS A 12 -3.10 0.75 6.98
N MET A 13 -3.01 -0.40 6.33
CA MET A 13 -2.00 -0.68 5.31
C MET A 13 -2.22 0.20 4.06
N ARG A 14 -3.47 0.37 3.60
CA ARG A 14 -3.80 1.30 2.51
C ARG A 14 -3.39 2.74 2.84
N LYS A 15 -3.65 3.19 4.06
CA LYS A 15 -3.20 4.52 4.50
C LYS A 15 -1.66 4.66 4.50
N GLN A 16 -0.94 3.59 4.86
CA GLN A 16 0.53 3.56 4.78
C GLN A 16 1.00 3.57 3.32
N TYR A 17 0.33 2.83 2.44
CA TYR A 17 0.59 2.82 1.00
C TYR A 17 0.44 4.22 0.39
N ASP A 18 -0.65 4.91 0.71
CA ASP A 18 -0.90 6.28 0.26
C ASP A 18 0.22 7.23 0.74
N ALA A 19 0.66 7.09 1.98
CA ALA A 19 1.75 7.90 2.54
C ALA A 19 3.11 7.61 1.86
N LEU A 20 3.37 6.36 1.45
CA LEU A 20 4.57 6.00 0.70
C LEU A 20 4.54 6.61 -0.70
N LEU A 21 3.38 6.56 -1.38
CA LEU A 21 3.19 7.19 -2.68
C LEU A 21 3.37 8.71 -2.62
N GLU A 22 2.80 9.37 -1.60
CA GLU A 22 2.96 10.82 -1.41
C GLU A 22 4.45 11.18 -1.24
N LYS A 23 5.18 10.44 -0.39
CA LYS A 23 6.62 10.62 -0.24
C LYS A 23 7.38 10.35 -1.53
N ALA A 24 6.99 9.33 -2.29
CA ALA A 24 7.60 9.01 -3.58
C ALA A 24 7.39 10.16 -4.57
N MET A 25 6.19 10.75 -4.63
CA MET A 25 5.93 11.92 -5.47
C MET A 25 6.78 13.13 -5.06
N HIS A 26 6.94 13.38 -3.76
CA HIS A 26 7.85 14.41 -3.28
C HIS A 26 9.31 14.13 -3.67
N ALA A 27 9.77 12.89 -3.52
CA ALA A 27 11.11 12.48 -3.93
C ALA A 27 11.34 12.67 -5.44
N GLN A 28 10.37 12.23 -6.26
CA GLN A 28 10.39 12.43 -7.71
C GLN A 28 10.43 13.91 -8.09
N ARG A 29 9.58 14.74 -7.45
CA ARG A 29 9.53 16.19 -7.70
C ARG A 29 10.83 16.89 -7.31
N ASN A 30 11.51 16.39 -6.27
CA ASN A 30 12.80 16.89 -5.83
C ASN A 30 13.98 16.32 -6.66
N GLY A 31 13.71 15.40 -7.60
CA GLY A 31 14.74 14.75 -8.43
C GLY A 31 15.50 13.62 -7.74
N ASP A 32 15.04 13.16 -6.57
CA ASP A 32 15.65 12.05 -5.83
C ASP A 32 15.10 10.71 -6.34
N ILE A 33 15.66 10.27 -7.47
CA ILE A 33 15.24 9.04 -8.16
C ILE A 33 15.52 7.80 -7.29
N LYS A 34 16.60 7.79 -6.50
CA LYS A 34 16.93 6.66 -5.63
C LYS A 34 15.85 6.47 -4.57
N THR A 35 15.51 7.54 -3.87
CA THR A 35 14.46 7.51 -2.84
C THR A 35 13.09 7.22 -3.45
N TYR A 36 12.79 7.77 -4.63
CA TYR A 36 11.56 7.43 -5.36
C TYR A 36 11.47 5.92 -5.66
N SER A 37 12.52 5.33 -6.21
CA SER A 37 12.54 3.89 -6.53
C SER A 37 12.39 3.02 -5.28
N LEU A 38 13.03 3.40 -4.17
CA LEU A 38 12.88 2.70 -2.89
C LEU A 38 11.45 2.78 -2.35
N LEU A 39 10.88 3.99 -2.28
CA LEU A 39 9.53 4.21 -1.77
C LEU A 39 8.47 3.54 -2.64
N THR A 40 8.69 3.49 -3.95
CA THR A 40 7.80 2.79 -4.90
C THR A 40 7.89 1.27 -4.70
N ALA A 41 9.08 0.72 -4.49
CA ALA A 41 9.24 -0.71 -4.19
C ALA A 41 8.60 -1.09 -2.84
N GLU A 42 8.73 -0.24 -1.82
CA GLU A 42 8.05 -0.42 -0.53
C GLU A 42 6.53 -0.37 -0.69
N SER A 43 6.00 0.58 -1.48
CA SER A 43 4.56 0.68 -1.71
C SER A 43 4.02 -0.54 -2.46
N GLU A 44 4.72 -1.04 -3.47
CA GLU A 44 4.35 -2.28 -4.17
C GLU A 44 4.35 -3.51 -3.25
N THR A 45 5.33 -3.60 -2.34
CA THR A 45 5.39 -4.69 -1.38
C THR A 45 4.18 -4.66 -0.44
N LEU A 46 3.86 -3.48 0.08
CA LEU A 46 2.71 -3.28 0.94
C LEU A 46 1.38 -3.55 0.20
N TRP A 47 1.29 -3.21 -1.08
CA TRP A 47 0.13 -3.52 -1.90
C TRP A 47 -0.08 -5.03 -2.06
N LYS A 48 1.00 -5.80 -2.29
CA LYS A 48 0.92 -7.27 -2.34
C LYS A 48 0.44 -7.86 -1.02
N GLU A 49 0.86 -7.31 0.11
CA GLU A 49 0.35 -7.75 1.42
C GLU A 49 -1.13 -7.41 1.59
N ILE A 50 -1.56 -6.21 1.17
CA ILE A 50 -2.97 -5.81 1.17
C ILE A 50 -3.80 -6.78 0.33
N GLU A 51 -3.33 -7.09 -0.88
CA GLU A 51 -3.99 -8.01 -1.80
C GLU A 51 -4.08 -9.43 -1.23
N LYS A 52 -3.03 -9.94 -0.58
CA LYS A 52 -3.05 -11.23 0.13
C LYS A 52 -4.08 -11.26 1.26
N VAL A 53 -4.24 -10.15 1.98
CA VAL A 53 -5.20 -10.05 3.10
C VAL A 53 -6.63 -9.85 2.61
N GLU A 54 -6.84 -9.09 1.54
CA GLU A 54 -8.17 -8.81 0.96
C GLU A 54 -8.68 -9.94 0.08
N ASN A 55 -7.79 -10.63 -0.63
CA ASN A 55 -8.13 -11.70 -1.55
C ASN A 55 -7.21 -12.93 -1.35
N PRO A 56 -7.31 -13.61 -0.18
CA PRO A 56 -6.49 -14.78 0.13
C PRO A 56 -6.73 -15.98 -0.82
N ASP A 57 -7.78 -15.94 -1.63
CA ASP A 57 -8.17 -17.01 -2.55
C ASP A 57 -7.48 -16.92 -3.94
N ASN A 58 -6.82 -15.80 -4.27
CA ASN A 58 -6.14 -15.62 -5.56
C ASN A 58 -4.84 -16.44 -5.70
N GLU A 59 -4.22 -16.85 -4.59
CA GLU A 59 -2.95 -17.61 -4.60
C GLU A 59 -3.17 -19.14 -4.72
N LYS A 60 -4.42 -19.64 -4.70
CA LYS A 60 -4.74 -21.08 -4.74
C LYS A 60 -5.11 -21.64 -6.12
N ASN A 61 -5.15 -20.81 -7.17
CA ASN A 61 -5.59 -21.21 -8.52
C ASN A 61 -4.50 -21.04 -9.62
N SER A 62 -3.21 -21.04 -9.26
CA SER A 62 -2.10 -21.18 -10.23
C SER A 62 -1.35 -22.48 -10.03
#